data_AF-A0A2W6UAJ0-F1
#
_entry.id   AF-A0A2W6UAJ0-F1
#
_cell.length_a   1.000
_cell.length_b   1.000
_cell.length_c   1.000
_cell.angle_alpha   90.00
_cell.angle_beta   90.00
_cell.angle_gamma   90.00
#
_symmetry.space_group_name_H-M   'P 1'
#
loop_
_entity.id
_entity.type
_entity.pdbx_description
1 polymer ?
#
loop_
_entity_poly.entity_id
_entity_poly.type
_entity_poly.pdbx_seq_one_letter_code
_entity_poly.pdbx_strand_id
1 'polypeptide(L)'
;MFTSPFPDVEIPQASVYDDLFGDLSADDAARIALIDPATGAETTYGALKAQIDAFAGALAARGVGVDTVVALLCPNVPAFATVFHGALRAGATVTTLNSLYTPGEIQKQLTDAEATWFVTVSPLLPQALAAAEAVGIPADHLIVLDGTAETTPAHPNLRALLTEGRTPPEVAFDPATHVAVLPYSSGTTGIPKGVMLSHRNLVANVAQCRINIDLKNSDRVLAVLPFFHIYGMTVLLNLALKQRATLVTMPKFDLVQFLDNIQTYKCTYLYIAPPIAVALAKHPIVDQYDISTVHTIFSGAAPLDGDTAEAAGRRLGARMMQGYGMSELSPVSHAMPYTRHDIPVSSVGTILPNIVCKLVDTETGAEITEIGEDGQT
;
A
#
# COMPACT_ATOMS: atom_id res chain seq x y z
N MET A 1 -13.99 22.63 16.02
CA MET A 1 -12.88 21.78 15.56
C MET A 1 -12.85 20.51 16.40
N PHE A 2 -12.97 19.36 15.74
CA PHE A 2 -12.94 18.03 16.35
C PHE A 2 -11.50 17.50 16.35
N THR A 3 -11.12 16.79 17.41
CA THR A 3 -9.77 16.24 17.60
C THR A 3 -9.86 14.75 17.91
N SER A 4 -8.73 14.04 17.75
CA SER A 4 -8.63 12.64 18.17
C SER A 4 -8.98 12.46 19.66
N PRO A 5 -9.67 11.37 20.04
CA PRO A 5 -9.80 10.98 21.44
C PRO A 5 -8.50 10.34 21.99
N PHE A 6 -7.49 10.13 21.15
CA PHE A 6 -6.18 9.61 21.54
C PHE A 6 -5.16 10.73 21.68
N PRO A 7 -4.17 10.60 22.58
CA PRO A 7 -3.04 11.52 22.63
C PRO A 7 -2.29 11.56 21.30
N ASP A 8 -1.70 12.72 21.01
CA ASP A 8 -0.75 12.87 19.91
C ASP A 8 0.41 11.88 20.04
N VAL A 9 0.84 11.33 18.91
CA VAL A 9 2.00 10.44 18.84
C VAL A 9 3.22 11.17 18.29
N GLU A 10 4.39 10.66 18.62
CA GLU A 10 5.64 11.11 18.02
C GLU A 10 5.71 10.63 16.56
N ILE A 11 6.04 11.55 15.66
CA ILE A 11 6.20 11.26 14.22
C ILE A 11 7.69 11.29 13.88
N PRO A 12 8.31 10.13 13.59
CA PRO A 12 9.72 10.06 13.24
C PRO A 12 10.11 11.02 12.10
N GLN A 13 11.26 11.67 12.23
CA GLN A 13 11.87 12.46 11.16
C GLN A 13 12.77 11.55 10.32
N ALA A 14 12.15 10.66 9.55
CA ALA A 14 12.85 9.63 8.80
C ALA A 14 12.28 9.50 7.39
N SER A 15 13.08 8.99 6.45
CA SER A 15 12.53 8.49 5.20
C SER A 15 11.65 7.26 5.48
N VAL A 16 10.80 6.91 4.52
CA VAL A 16 9.97 5.68 4.60
C VAL A 16 10.86 4.45 4.70
N TYR A 17 11.97 4.41 3.97
CA TYR A 17 12.93 3.30 4.07
C TYR A 17 13.52 3.20 5.48
N ASP A 18 13.98 4.32 6.05
CA ASP A 18 14.63 4.31 7.36
C ASP A 18 13.65 3.96 8.48
N ASP A 19 12.41 4.46 8.43
CA ASP A 19 11.39 4.10 9.41
C ASP A 19 11.03 2.60 9.35
N LEU A 20 10.98 2.01 8.15
CA LEU A 20 10.59 0.61 8.01
C LEU A 20 11.74 -0.37 8.27
N PHE A 21 12.97 -0.03 7.87
CA PHE A 21 14.09 -0.98 7.80
C PHE A 21 15.35 -0.56 8.58
N GLY A 22 15.40 0.68 9.09
CA GLY A 22 16.58 1.23 9.77
C GLY A 22 16.82 0.64 11.17
N ASP A 23 15.77 0.14 11.82
CA ASP A 23 15.77 -0.39 13.19
C ASP A 23 15.55 -1.91 13.27
N LEU A 24 15.75 -2.66 12.17
CA LEU A 24 15.60 -4.12 12.19
C LEU A 24 16.61 -4.77 13.14
N SER A 25 16.11 -5.45 14.18
CA SER A 25 16.91 -6.34 15.00
C SER A 25 17.30 -7.61 14.25
N ALA A 26 18.25 -8.39 14.79
CA ALA A 26 18.60 -9.70 14.22
C ALA A 26 17.39 -10.66 14.21
N ASP A 27 16.55 -10.60 15.25
CA ASP A 27 15.33 -11.40 15.34
C ASP A 27 14.30 -10.96 14.30
N ASP A 28 14.12 -9.65 14.10
CA ASP A 28 13.23 -9.13 13.06
C ASP A 28 13.70 -9.55 11.67
N ALA A 29 15.01 -9.45 11.40
CA ALA A 29 15.60 -9.81 10.11
C ALA A 29 15.38 -11.29 9.74
N ALA A 30 15.22 -12.17 10.73
CA ALA A 30 14.93 -13.59 10.53
C ALA A 30 13.45 -13.88 10.26
N ARG A 31 12.52 -12.95 10.55
CA ARG A 31 11.08 -13.15 10.32
C ARG A 31 10.75 -13.14 8.84
N ILE A 32 9.68 -13.82 8.46
CA ILE A 32 9.15 -13.81 7.09
C ILE A 32 8.40 -12.49 6.84
N ALA A 33 8.86 -11.72 5.85
CA ALA A 33 8.22 -10.49 5.41
C ALA A 33 7.18 -10.76 4.32
N LEU A 34 7.54 -11.55 3.31
CA LEU A 34 6.74 -11.78 2.11
C LEU A 34 6.63 -13.28 1.82
N ILE A 35 5.46 -13.71 1.40
CA ILE A 35 5.20 -15.04 0.84
C ILE A 35 4.58 -14.85 -0.53
N ASP A 36 5.12 -15.56 -1.53
CA ASP A 36 4.55 -15.66 -2.86
C ASP A 36 3.70 -16.94 -2.99
N PRO A 37 2.36 -16.86 -3.02
CA PRO A 37 1.53 -18.03 -3.20
C PRO A 37 1.76 -18.80 -4.50
N ALA A 38 2.23 -18.14 -5.56
CA ALA A 38 2.43 -18.79 -6.85
C ALA A 38 3.60 -19.79 -6.82
N THR A 39 4.59 -19.56 -5.97
CA THR A 39 5.82 -20.37 -5.87
C THR A 39 6.02 -21.03 -4.51
N GLY A 40 5.31 -20.57 -3.48
CA GLY A 40 5.54 -20.92 -2.08
C GLY A 40 6.82 -20.29 -1.51
N ALA A 41 7.48 -19.39 -2.24
CA ALA A 41 8.73 -18.78 -1.80
C ALA A 41 8.49 -17.80 -0.65
N GLU A 42 9.33 -17.89 0.37
CA GLU A 42 9.33 -16.99 1.51
C GLU A 42 10.55 -16.06 1.47
N THR A 43 10.34 -14.78 1.70
CA THR A 43 11.40 -13.76 1.80
C THR A 43 11.41 -13.21 3.22
N THR A 44 12.55 -13.32 3.91
CA THR A 44 12.72 -12.75 5.24
C THR A 44 12.87 -11.23 5.20
N TYR A 45 12.67 -10.53 6.32
CA TYR A 45 12.92 -9.09 6.42
C TYR A 45 14.37 -8.73 6.09
N GLY A 46 15.34 -9.53 6.53
CA GLY A 46 16.75 -9.33 6.21
C GLY A 46 17.04 -9.50 4.72
N ALA A 47 16.44 -10.51 4.09
CA ALA A 47 16.54 -10.72 2.64
C ALA A 47 15.87 -9.58 1.87
N LEU A 48 14.67 -9.15 2.28
CA LEU A 48 13.96 -8.02 1.68
C LEU A 48 14.78 -6.74 1.75
N LYS A 49 15.32 -6.39 2.93
CA LYS A 49 16.20 -5.22 3.08
C LYS A 49 17.42 -5.31 2.17
N ALA A 50 18.07 -6.46 2.10
CA ALA A 50 19.24 -6.66 1.23
C ALA A 50 18.88 -6.50 -0.26
N GLN A 51 17.71 -6.99 -0.69
CA GLN A 51 17.22 -6.79 -2.06
C GLN A 51 16.90 -5.32 -2.34
N ILE A 52 16.25 -4.63 -1.41
CA ILE A 52 15.96 -3.19 -1.49
C ILE A 52 17.26 -2.40 -1.67
N ASP A 53 18.27 -2.70 -0.85
CA ASP A 53 19.58 -2.03 -0.88
C ASP A 53 20.33 -2.30 -2.19
N ALA A 54 20.31 -3.55 -2.68
CA ALA A 54 20.94 -3.91 -3.95
C ALA A 54 20.23 -3.24 -5.14
N PHE A 55 18.89 -3.18 -5.14
CA PHE A 55 18.13 -2.50 -6.18
C PHE A 55 18.39 -0.99 -6.17
N ALA A 56 18.42 -0.36 -4.99
CA ALA A 56 18.76 1.05 -4.84
C ALA A 56 20.16 1.37 -5.37
N GLY A 57 21.16 0.54 -5.06
CA GLY A 57 22.52 0.68 -5.59
C GLY A 57 22.59 0.53 -7.11
N ALA A 58 21.84 -0.42 -7.68
CA ALA A 58 21.78 -0.63 -9.13
C ALA A 58 21.14 0.56 -9.86
N LEU A 59 20.08 1.15 -9.30
CA LEU A 59 19.45 2.36 -9.83
C LEU A 59 20.36 3.58 -9.71
N ALA A 60 21.00 3.79 -8.55
CA ALA A 60 21.90 4.91 -8.34
C ALA A 60 23.13 4.87 -9.29
N ALA A 61 23.66 3.68 -9.55
CA ALA A 61 24.73 3.49 -10.54
C ALA A 61 24.33 3.89 -11.97
N ARG A 62 23.03 4.06 -12.23
CA ARG A 62 22.43 4.50 -13.50
C ARG A 62 21.89 5.93 -13.44
N GLY A 63 22.24 6.69 -12.39
CA GLY A 63 21.89 8.10 -12.25
C GLY A 63 20.50 8.37 -11.66
N VAL A 64 19.79 7.35 -11.16
CA VAL A 64 18.56 7.56 -10.39
C VAL A 64 18.91 8.20 -9.05
N GLY A 65 18.18 9.25 -8.67
CA GLY A 65 18.38 9.99 -7.43
C GLY A 65 17.18 10.84 -7.05
N VAL A 66 17.42 11.90 -6.26
CA VAL A 66 16.37 12.78 -5.70
C VAL A 66 15.51 13.51 -6.73
N ASP A 67 16.03 13.75 -7.93
CA ASP A 67 15.30 14.42 -9.01
C ASP A 67 14.65 13.43 -9.99
N THR A 68 14.62 12.13 -9.65
CA THR A 68 14.08 11.09 -10.52
C THR A 68 12.67 10.67 -10.10
N VAL A 69 11.75 10.61 -11.06
CA VAL A 69 10.45 9.96 -10.89
C VAL A 69 10.48 8.58 -11.56
N VAL A 70 10.26 7.54 -10.76
CA VAL A 70 10.15 6.14 -11.19
C VAL A 70 8.68 5.74 -11.26
N ALA A 71 8.20 5.40 -12.45
CA ALA A 71 6.89 4.80 -12.64
C ALA A 71 6.89 3.30 -12.31
N LEU A 72 5.85 2.82 -11.63
CA LEU A 72 5.71 1.42 -11.25
C LEU A 72 4.34 0.86 -11.67
N LEU A 73 4.33 0.06 -12.73
CA LEU A 73 3.17 -0.70 -13.22
C LEU A 73 3.36 -2.17 -12.84
N CYS A 74 3.02 -2.52 -11.61
CA CYS A 74 3.28 -3.86 -11.07
C CYS A 74 2.10 -4.30 -10.20
N PRO A 75 1.62 -5.55 -10.34
CA PRO A 75 0.60 -6.09 -9.45
C PRO A 75 1.20 -6.42 -8.07
N ASN A 76 0.38 -6.93 -7.16
CA ASN A 76 0.83 -7.34 -5.83
C ASN A 76 1.64 -8.64 -5.91
N VAL A 77 2.95 -8.52 -6.12
CA VAL A 77 3.95 -9.58 -6.05
C VAL A 77 5.07 -9.16 -5.10
N PRO A 78 5.89 -10.08 -4.53
CA PRO A 78 6.94 -9.69 -3.58
C PRO A 78 7.93 -8.69 -4.16
N ALA A 79 8.23 -8.82 -5.46
CA ALA A 79 9.10 -7.91 -6.19
C ALA A 79 8.62 -6.44 -6.12
N PHE A 80 7.31 -6.18 -5.97
CA PHE A 80 6.78 -4.83 -5.77
C PHE A 80 7.41 -4.18 -4.54
N ALA A 81 7.43 -4.90 -3.41
CA ALA A 81 7.98 -4.37 -2.15
C ALA A 81 9.47 -4.07 -2.29
N THR A 82 10.21 -4.92 -3.01
CA THR A 82 11.64 -4.70 -3.28
C THR A 82 11.87 -3.43 -4.10
N VAL A 83 11.20 -3.27 -5.23
CA VAL A 83 11.48 -2.15 -6.15
C VAL A 83 10.86 -0.83 -5.71
N PHE A 84 9.70 -0.87 -5.07
CA PHE A 84 9.07 0.33 -4.48
C PHE A 84 9.99 0.95 -3.42
N HIS A 85 10.37 0.17 -2.41
CA HIS A 85 11.23 0.69 -1.35
C HIS A 85 12.67 0.93 -1.82
N GLY A 86 13.17 0.18 -2.81
CA GLY A 86 14.50 0.41 -3.38
C GLY A 86 14.61 1.70 -4.18
N ALA A 87 13.55 2.09 -4.91
CA ALA A 87 13.49 3.40 -5.55
C ALA A 87 13.46 4.54 -4.51
N LEU A 88 12.64 4.41 -3.46
CA LEU A 88 12.62 5.37 -2.35
C LEU A 88 13.97 5.46 -1.63
N ARG A 89 14.64 4.32 -1.44
CA ARG A 89 15.99 4.25 -0.85
C ARG A 89 17.05 4.93 -1.71
N ALA A 90 16.89 4.88 -3.04
CA ALA A 90 17.73 5.64 -3.96
C ALA A 90 17.41 7.15 -3.97
N GLY A 91 16.41 7.60 -3.21
CA GLY A 91 15.97 8.99 -3.13
C GLY A 91 14.92 9.37 -4.17
N ALA A 92 14.54 8.46 -5.08
CA ALA A 92 13.59 8.76 -6.13
C ALA A 92 12.16 8.90 -5.60
N THR A 93 11.35 9.69 -6.31
CA THR A 93 9.90 9.69 -6.17
C THR A 93 9.30 8.52 -6.94
N VAL A 94 8.28 7.84 -6.41
CA VAL A 94 7.60 6.73 -7.09
C VAL A 94 6.17 7.11 -7.47
N THR A 95 5.82 7.05 -8.75
CA THR A 95 4.42 7.08 -9.19
C THR A 95 3.93 5.66 -9.49
N THR A 96 2.84 5.25 -8.87
CA THR A 96 2.28 3.90 -9.06
C THR A 96 1.10 3.93 -10.02
N LEU A 97 1.02 2.93 -10.89
CA LEU A 97 0.00 2.85 -11.92
C LEU A 97 -0.90 1.63 -11.70
N ASN A 98 -2.18 1.79 -12.05
CA ASN A 98 -3.13 0.69 -12.03
C ASN A 98 -2.75 -0.33 -13.11
N SER A 99 -2.60 -1.60 -12.74
CA SER A 99 -2.25 -2.69 -13.65
C SER A 99 -3.25 -2.92 -14.79
N LEU A 100 -4.47 -2.36 -14.67
CA LEU A 100 -5.52 -2.43 -15.69
C LEU A 100 -5.53 -1.26 -16.67
N TYR A 101 -4.63 -0.28 -16.51
CA TYR A 101 -4.58 0.87 -17.41
C TYR A 101 -4.19 0.47 -18.83
N THR A 102 -4.84 1.14 -19.77
CA THR A 102 -4.50 1.12 -21.20
C THR A 102 -3.20 1.88 -21.45
N PRO A 103 -2.51 1.66 -22.60
CA PRO A 103 -1.31 2.41 -22.94
C PRO A 103 -1.49 3.93 -22.89
N GLY A 104 -2.64 4.44 -23.35
CA GLY A 104 -2.93 5.88 -23.35
C GLY A 104 -3.15 6.47 -21.96
N GLU A 105 -3.70 5.70 -21.01
CA GLU A 105 -3.81 6.12 -19.61
C GLU A 105 -2.44 6.12 -18.93
N ILE A 106 -1.63 5.10 -19.17
CA ILE A 106 -0.24 5.03 -18.70
C ILE A 106 0.55 6.23 -19.23
N GLN A 107 0.52 6.48 -20.54
CA GLN A 107 1.21 7.60 -21.17
C GLN A 107 0.87 8.95 -20.52
N LYS A 108 -0.42 9.21 -20.28
CA LYS A 108 -0.87 10.45 -19.63
C LYS A 108 -0.26 10.62 -18.25
N GLN A 109 -0.27 9.56 -17.43
CA GLN A 109 0.32 9.61 -16.09
C GLN A 109 1.86 9.74 -16.15
N LEU A 110 2.55 9.02 -17.04
CA LEU A 110 4.00 9.16 -17.23
C LEU A 110 4.37 10.60 -17.60
N THR A 111 3.58 11.22 -18.47
CA THR A 111 3.79 12.61 -18.89
C THR A 111 3.57 13.59 -17.74
N ASP A 112 2.44 13.47 -17.04
CA ASP A 112 2.06 14.39 -15.95
C ASP A 112 2.99 14.25 -14.72
N ALA A 113 3.45 13.03 -14.43
CA ALA A 113 4.39 12.75 -13.35
C ALA A 113 5.86 13.02 -13.73
N GLU A 114 6.13 13.38 -14.99
CA GLU A 114 7.50 13.55 -15.52
C GLU A 114 8.39 12.32 -15.27
N ALA A 115 7.82 11.12 -15.43
CA ALA A 115 8.52 9.86 -15.17
C ALA A 115 9.62 9.61 -16.22
N THR A 116 10.84 9.34 -15.75
CA THR A 116 12.02 9.07 -16.60
C THR A 116 12.50 7.62 -16.52
N TRP A 117 11.97 6.87 -15.56
CA TRP A 117 12.20 5.44 -15.35
C TRP A 117 10.87 4.73 -15.24
N PHE A 118 10.80 3.49 -15.72
CA PHE A 118 9.58 2.71 -15.68
C PHE A 118 9.86 1.25 -15.31
N VAL A 119 9.12 0.72 -14.34
CA VAL A 119 9.22 -0.65 -13.87
C VAL A 119 7.91 -1.37 -14.16
N THR A 120 7.99 -2.54 -14.78
CA THR A 120 6.83 -3.38 -15.13
C THR A 120 7.14 -4.87 -14.99
N VAL A 121 6.14 -5.71 -15.24
CA VAL A 121 6.27 -7.17 -15.36
C VAL A 121 5.92 -7.62 -16.77
N SER A 122 6.40 -8.79 -17.18
CA SER A 122 6.27 -9.31 -18.55
C SER A 122 4.81 -9.34 -19.05
N PRO A 123 3.80 -9.75 -18.25
CA PRO A 123 2.40 -9.70 -18.69
C PRO A 123 1.85 -8.29 -18.98
N LEU A 124 2.49 -7.25 -18.43
CA LEU A 124 2.10 -5.85 -18.60
C LEU A 124 3.06 -5.08 -19.53
N LEU A 125 4.08 -5.75 -20.05
CA LEU A 125 5.08 -5.16 -20.94
C LEU A 125 4.47 -4.58 -22.23
N PRO A 126 3.49 -5.21 -22.92
CA PRO A 126 2.97 -4.66 -24.17
C PRO A 126 2.44 -3.22 -24.03
N GLN A 127 1.64 -2.95 -22.98
CA GLN A 127 1.11 -1.62 -22.73
C GLN A 127 2.15 -0.67 -22.11
N ALA A 128 3.07 -1.19 -21.30
CA ALA A 128 4.15 -0.39 -20.73
C ALA A 128 5.11 0.12 -21.81
N LEU A 129 5.50 -0.75 -22.74
CA LEU A 129 6.39 -0.43 -23.85
C LEU A 129 5.77 0.63 -24.76
N ALA A 130 4.51 0.44 -25.17
CA ALA A 130 3.80 1.41 -26.00
C ALA A 130 3.72 2.80 -25.36
N ALA A 131 3.49 2.86 -24.04
CA ALA A 131 3.47 4.13 -23.32
C ALA A 131 4.87 4.74 -23.13
N ALA A 132 5.88 3.92 -22.82
CA ALA A 132 7.27 4.34 -22.67
C ALA A 132 7.82 4.95 -23.97
N GLU A 133 7.58 4.30 -25.10
CA GLU A 133 7.96 4.81 -26.44
C GLU A 133 7.27 6.14 -26.74
N ALA A 134 5.99 6.28 -26.38
CA ALA A 134 5.22 7.50 -26.63
C ALA A 134 5.71 8.72 -25.81
N VAL A 135 6.34 8.50 -24.65
CA VAL A 135 6.94 9.58 -23.83
C VAL A 135 8.47 9.67 -23.96
N GLY A 136 9.09 8.77 -24.73
CA GLY A 136 10.54 8.77 -24.97
C GLY A 136 11.39 8.20 -23.84
N ILE A 137 10.85 7.31 -22.99
CA ILE A 137 11.66 6.58 -22.00
C ILE A 137 12.55 5.55 -22.72
N PRO A 138 13.89 5.59 -22.55
CA PRO A 138 14.81 4.63 -23.16
C PRO A 138 14.54 3.17 -22.75
N ALA A 139 14.88 2.21 -23.61
CA ALA A 139 14.65 0.79 -23.34
C ALA A 139 15.40 0.28 -22.09
N ASP A 140 16.59 0.81 -21.82
CA ASP A 140 17.40 0.50 -20.63
C ASP A 140 16.89 1.17 -19.33
N HIS A 141 15.94 2.11 -19.45
CA HIS A 141 15.20 2.70 -18.34
C HIS A 141 13.84 2.03 -18.08
N LEU A 142 13.43 1.10 -18.95
CA LEU A 142 12.26 0.24 -18.76
C LEU A 142 12.71 -1.11 -18.19
N ILE A 143 12.47 -1.33 -16.89
CA ILE A 143 12.85 -2.55 -16.16
C ILE A 143 11.68 -3.55 -16.20
N VAL A 144 11.94 -4.78 -16.64
CA VAL A 144 10.96 -5.88 -16.63
C VAL A 144 11.35 -6.88 -15.56
N LEU A 145 10.64 -6.87 -14.43
CA LEU A 145 11.07 -7.53 -13.19
C LEU A 145 11.33 -9.04 -13.34
N ASP A 146 10.41 -9.74 -13.99
CA ASP A 146 10.42 -11.18 -14.28
C ASP A 146 11.00 -11.52 -15.67
N GLY A 147 11.56 -10.53 -16.36
CA GLY A 147 12.18 -10.71 -17.67
C GLY A 147 13.50 -11.50 -17.60
N THR A 148 13.95 -12.01 -18.74
CA THR A 148 15.24 -12.69 -18.89
C THR A 148 16.02 -12.16 -20.09
N ALA A 149 17.29 -12.53 -20.21
CA ALA A 149 18.09 -12.15 -21.38
C ALA A 149 17.52 -12.74 -22.69
N GLU A 150 16.75 -13.81 -22.61
CA GLU A 150 16.10 -14.46 -23.74
C GLU A 150 14.74 -13.82 -24.08
N THR A 151 13.94 -13.46 -23.07
CA THR A 151 12.58 -12.94 -23.28
C THR A 151 12.52 -11.44 -23.47
N THR A 152 13.40 -10.69 -22.80
CA THR A 152 13.44 -9.22 -22.80
C THR A 152 14.88 -8.70 -22.88
N PRO A 153 15.66 -9.04 -23.93
CA PRO A 153 17.09 -8.71 -24.02
C PRO A 153 17.40 -7.20 -23.98
N ALA A 154 16.44 -6.36 -24.37
CA ALA A 154 16.59 -4.91 -24.40
C ALA A 154 16.36 -4.23 -23.04
N HIS A 155 15.88 -4.98 -22.04
CA HIS A 155 15.40 -4.43 -20.78
C HIS A 155 16.13 -5.07 -19.58
N PRO A 156 16.54 -4.29 -18.57
CA PRO A 156 17.03 -4.84 -17.31
C PRO A 156 15.95 -5.67 -16.61
N ASN A 157 16.36 -6.69 -15.85
CA ASN A 157 15.47 -7.48 -14.99
C ASN A 157 15.93 -7.45 -13.54
N LEU A 158 15.01 -7.74 -12.61
CA LEU A 158 15.28 -7.61 -11.19
C LEU A 158 16.45 -8.51 -10.74
N ARG A 159 16.47 -9.77 -11.18
CA ARG A 159 17.51 -10.72 -10.78
C ARG A 159 18.92 -10.23 -11.14
N ALA A 160 19.09 -9.68 -12.34
CA ALA A 160 20.37 -9.14 -12.79
C ALA A 160 20.78 -7.91 -11.96
N LEU A 161 19.84 -6.97 -11.72
CA LEU A 161 20.10 -5.75 -10.96
C LEU A 161 20.54 -6.07 -9.51
N LEU A 162 19.88 -7.04 -8.87
CA LEU A 162 20.19 -7.44 -7.50
C LEU A 162 21.58 -8.07 -7.33
N THR A 163 22.15 -8.66 -8.39
CA THR A 163 23.46 -9.35 -8.33
C THR A 163 24.63 -8.49 -8.79
N GLU A 164 24.41 -7.22 -9.15
CA GLU A 164 25.48 -6.31 -9.59
C GLU A 164 26.46 -5.92 -8.46
N GLY A 165 26.07 -6.12 -7.20
CA GLY A 165 26.91 -5.79 -6.05
C GLY A 165 27.19 -4.29 -5.92
N ARG A 166 26.27 -3.44 -6.40
CA ARG A 166 26.36 -1.98 -6.25
C ARG A 166 26.01 -1.57 -4.83
N THR A 167 26.77 -0.61 -4.30
CA THR A 167 26.47 -0.01 -3.00
C THR A 167 25.28 0.94 -3.13
N PRO A 168 24.26 0.85 -2.26
CA PRO A 168 23.19 1.84 -2.25
C PRO A 168 23.73 3.25 -1.96
N PRO A 169 23.12 4.30 -2.50
CA PRO A 169 23.59 5.67 -2.29
C PRO A 169 23.33 6.13 -0.85
N GLU A 170 24.14 7.08 -0.39
CA GLU A 170 23.80 7.95 0.72
C GLU A 170 22.98 9.12 0.16
N VAL A 171 21.74 9.27 0.61
CA VAL A 171 20.82 10.30 0.13
C VAL A 171 20.49 11.27 1.26
N ALA A 172 20.47 12.55 0.95
CA ALA A 172 20.13 13.61 1.89
C ALA A 172 19.00 14.47 1.30
N PHE A 173 17.86 14.47 1.96
CA PHE A 173 16.70 15.30 1.67
C PHE A 173 15.92 15.54 2.96
N ASP A 174 15.09 16.59 3.01
CA ASP A 174 14.16 16.79 4.12
C ASP A 174 12.93 15.87 3.94
N PRO A 175 12.68 14.87 4.83
CA PRO A 175 11.54 13.97 4.69
C PRO A 175 10.18 14.69 4.71
N ALA A 176 10.11 15.90 5.27
CA ALA A 176 8.88 16.70 5.33
C ALA A 176 8.49 17.31 3.99
N THR A 177 9.44 17.54 3.09
CA THR A 177 9.20 18.21 1.81
C THR A 177 9.53 17.35 0.61
N HIS A 178 10.40 16.34 0.76
CA HIS A 178 10.75 15.44 -0.32
C HIS A 178 9.61 14.48 -0.63
N VAL A 179 9.14 14.50 -1.88
CA VAL A 179 8.04 13.66 -2.35
C VAL A 179 8.50 12.20 -2.42
N ALA A 180 7.85 11.34 -1.65
CA ALA A 180 8.08 9.91 -1.71
C ALA A 180 7.26 9.29 -2.85
N VAL A 181 5.96 9.63 -2.91
CA VAL A 181 5.05 9.00 -3.86
C VAL A 181 4.10 9.98 -4.52
N LEU A 182 3.71 9.63 -5.75
CA LEU A 182 2.75 10.34 -6.60
C LEU A 182 1.61 9.40 -7.04
N PRO A 183 0.74 8.91 -6.13
CA PRO A 183 -0.46 8.19 -6.53
C PRO A 183 -1.44 9.14 -7.23
N TYR A 184 -2.19 8.61 -8.20
CA TYR A 184 -3.16 9.39 -8.96
C TYR A 184 -4.59 9.19 -8.44
N SER A 185 -5.31 10.30 -8.25
CA SER A 185 -6.70 10.33 -7.82
C SER A 185 -7.52 11.20 -8.77
N SER A 186 -8.72 10.75 -9.16
CA SER A 186 -9.64 11.55 -9.99
C SER A 186 -10.17 12.80 -9.28
N GLY A 187 -10.10 12.83 -7.94
CA GLY A 187 -10.62 13.90 -7.11
C GLY A 187 -12.07 14.24 -7.44
N THR A 188 -12.47 15.49 -7.20
CA THR A 188 -13.84 15.99 -7.44
C THR A 188 -14.11 16.41 -8.89
N THR A 189 -13.06 16.48 -9.73
CA THR A 189 -13.15 17.03 -11.10
C THR A 189 -13.19 15.97 -12.21
N GLY A 190 -12.97 14.70 -11.87
CA GLY A 190 -12.94 13.57 -12.82
C GLY A 190 -11.62 13.36 -13.58
N ILE A 191 -10.75 14.38 -13.67
CA ILE A 191 -9.40 14.26 -14.26
C ILE A 191 -8.40 13.82 -13.19
N PRO A 192 -7.73 12.65 -13.34
CA PRO A 192 -6.71 12.19 -12.42
C PRO A 192 -5.58 13.20 -12.23
N LYS A 193 -5.19 13.43 -10.97
CA LYS A 193 -4.09 14.31 -10.55
C LYS A 193 -3.10 13.53 -9.70
N GLY A 194 -1.81 13.81 -9.87
CA GLY A 194 -0.76 13.31 -8.99
C GLY A 194 -0.86 13.93 -7.60
N VAL A 195 -1.09 13.10 -6.59
CA VAL A 195 -1.11 13.53 -5.19
C VAL A 195 0.31 13.48 -4.66
N MET A 196 0.92 14.63 -4.41
CA MET A 196 2.28 14.72 -3.86
C MET A 196 2.29 14.36 -2.38
N LEU A 197 2.79 13.17 -2.04
CA LEU A 197 2.94 12.73 -0.66
C LEU A 197 4.41 12.62 -0.29
N SER A 198 4.82 13.38 0.71
CA SER A 198 6.17 13.34 1.26
C SER A 198 6.45 12.08 2.05
N HIS A 199 7.73 11.78 2.32
CA HIS A 199 8.10 10.72 3.25
C HIS A 199 7.43 10.89 4.61
N ARG A 200 7.42 12.11 5.15
CA ARG A 200 6.79 12.42 6.44
C ARG A 200 5.30 12.16 6.42
N ASN A 201 4.60 12.37 5.31
CA ASN A 201 3.17 12.06 5.25
C ASN A 201 2.90 10.56 5.44
N LEU A 202 3.67 9.71 4.75
CA LEU A 202 3.54 8.25 4.85
C LEU A 202 3.96 7.73 6.23
N VAL A 203 5.11 8.20 6.74
CA VAL A 203 5.60 7.85 8.09
C VAL A 203 4.61 8.27 9.17
N ALA A 204 4.04 9.48 9.06
CA ALA A 204 3.02 9.95 9.99
C ALA A 204 1.79 9.05 9.98
N ASN A 205 1.27 8.71 8.80
CA ASN A 205 0.07 7.89 8.72
C ASN A 205 0.27 6.47 9.25
N VAL A 206 1.45 5.88 9.02
CA VAL A 206 1.82 4.59 9.64
C VAL A 206 1.85 4.72 11.17
N ALA A 207 2.52 5.74 11.72
CA ALA A 207 2.60 5.95 13.17
C ALA A 207 1.21 6.15 13.81
N GLN A 208 0.36 6.94 13.17
CA GLN A 208 -1.01 7.21 13.59
C GLN A 208 -1.90 5.97 13.55
N CYS A 209 -1.83 5.18 12.46
CA CYS A 209 -2.63 3.97 12.29
C CYS A 209 -2.39 2.93 13.38
N ARG A 210 -1.14 2.82 13.89
CA ARG A 210 -0.76 1.86 14.94
C ARG A 210 -1.51 2.03 16.26
N ILE A 211 -2.17 3.17 16.48
CA ILE A 211 -2.99 3.39 17.67
C ILE A 211 -4.36 2.71 17.56
N ASN A 212 -4.96 2.71 16.36
CA ASN A 212 -6.31 2.18 16.16
C ASN A 212 -6.32 0.77 15.54
N ILE A 213 -5.27 0.41 14.80
CA ILE A 213 -5.14 -0.84 14.05
C ILE A 213 -4.16 -1.76 14.79
N ASP A 214 -4.67 -2.86 15.35
CA ASP A 214 -3.88 -3.78 16.16
C ASP A 214 -3.21 -4.90 15.34
N LEU A 215 -2.45 -4.49 14.33
CA LEU A 215 -1.67 -5.42 13.54
C LEU A 215 -0.38 -5.80 14.31
N LYS A 216 -0.17 -7.10 14.52
CA LYS A 216 0.96 -7.66 15.27
C LYS A 216 1.98 -8.30 14.34
N ASN A 217 3.20 -8.50 14.86
CA ASN A 217 4.24 -9.24 14.14
C ASN A 217 3.91 -10.73 13.92
N SER A 218 2.98 -11.29 14.69
CA SER A 218 2.47 -12.66 14.53
C SER A 218 1.47 -12.79 13.40
N ASP A 219 0.99 -11.67 12.84
CA ASP A 219 -0.06 -11.68 11.84
C ASP A 219 0.44 -12.03 10.45
N ARG A 220 -0.45 -12.69 9.72
CA ARG A 220 -0.32 -12.99 8.30
C ARG A 220 -1.42 -12.26 7.55
N VAL A 221 -1.02 -11.25 6.79
CA VAL A 221 -1.91 -10.34 6.06
C VAL A 221 -2.01 -10.79 4.61
N LEU A 222 -3.23 -11.08 4.15
CA LEU A 222 -3.44 -11.35 2.72
C LEU A 222 -3.46 -10.02 1.94
N ALA A 223 -2.45 -9.83 1.11
CA ALA A 223 -2.20 -8.60 0.37
C ALA A 223 -2.95 -8.55 -0.96
N VAL A 224 -4.28 -8.46 -0.90
CA VAL A 224 -5.15 -8.42 -2.10
C VAL A 224 -5.51 -7.01 -2.56
N LEU A 225 -5.50 -6.01 -1.66
CA LEU A 225 -5.75 -4.63 -2.07
C LEU A 225 -4.54 -4.10 -2.84
N PRO A 226 -4.73 -3.40 -3.96
CA PRO A 226 -3.61 -3.07 -4.83
C PRO A 226 -2.59 -2.17 -4.15
N PHE A 227 -1.31 -2.55 -4.19
CA PHE A 227 -0.21 -1.75 -3.67
C PHE A 227 -0.01 -0.44 -4.45
N PHE A 228 -0.49 -0.38 -5.69
CA PHE A 228 -0.46 0.87 -6.47
C PHE A 228 -1.42 1.94 -5.94
N HIS A 229 -2.41 1.57 -5.11
CA HIS A 229 -3.34 2.48 -4.48
C HIS A 229 -2.89 2.77 -3.05
N ILE A 230 -3.02 4.02 -2.61
CA ILE A 230 -2.51 4.50 -1.30
C ILE A 230 -2.98 3.68 -0.08
N TYR A 231 -4.17 3.06 -0.16
CA TYR A 231 -4.69 2.18 0.89
C TYR A 231 -3.88 0.88 0.98
N GLY A 232 -3.65 0.21 -0.16
CA GLY A 232 -2.78 -0.96 -0.21
C GLY A 232 -1.32 -0.61 0.07
N MET A 233 -0.85 0.56 -0.38
CA MET A 233 0.52 1.02 -0.17
C MET A 233 0.83 1.31 1.30
N THR A 234 0.01 2.11 1.98
CA THR A 234 0.35 2.57 3.34
C THR A 234 -0.16 1.60 4.39
N VAL A 235 -1.43 1.22 4.33
CA VAL A 235 -2.07 0.45 5.42
C VAL A 235 -1.83 -1.03 5.27
N LEU A 236 -1.83 -1.55 4.03
CA LEU A 236 -1.58 -2.97 3.80
C LEU A 236 -0.08 -3.26 3.78
N LEU A 237 0.72 -2.53 2.99
CA LEU A 237 2.15 -2.80 2.82
C LEU A 237 3.01 -2.16 3.93
N ASN A 238 3.08 -0.82 4.01
CA ASN A 238 4.03 -0.15 4.91
C ASN A 238 3.74 -0.41 6.38
N LEU A 239 2.48 -0.35 6.81
CA LEU A 239 2.09 -0.64 8.19
C LEU A 239 2.38 -2.09 8.58
N ALA A 240 2.12 -3.07 7.70
CA ALA A 240 2.47 -4.47 7.96
C ALA A 240 3.99 -4.66 8.09
N LEU A 241 4.77 -4.03 7.22
CA LEU A 241 6.22 -4.06 7.28
C LEU A 241 6.75 -3.40 8.57
N LYS A 242 6.18 -2.27 8.99
CA LYS A 242 6.53 -1.61 10.26
C LYS A 242 6.23 -2.50 11.47
N GLN A 243 5.12 -3.22 11.45
CA GLN A 243 4.72 -4.12 12.53
C GLN A 243 5.37 -5.51 12.45
N ARG A 244 6.26 -5.74 11.47
CA ARG A 244 6.96 -7.03 11.26
C ARG A 244 6.02 -8.21 10.99
N ALA A 245 4.83 -7.92 10.44
CA ALA A 245 3.86 -8.93 10.02
C ALA A 245 4.31 -9.59 8.71
N THR A 246 3.73 -10.74 8.39
CA THR A 246 3.98 -11.42 7.11
C THR A 246 2.91 -11.04 6.09
N LEU A 247 3.32 -10.66 4.89
CA LEU A 247 2.43 -10.37 3.76
C LEU A 247 2.38 -11.57 2.81
N VAL A 248 1.18 -12.08 2.56
CA VAL A 248 0.93 -13.11 1.55
C VAL A 248 0.42 -12.40 0.29
N THR A 249 1.22 -12.33 -0.78
CA THR A 249 0.89 -11.48 -1.93
C THR A 249 -0.19 -12.07 -2.82
N MET A 250 -1.14 -11.26 -3.29
CA MET A 250 -2.18 -11.71 -4.20
C MET A 250 -2.35 -10.71 -5.37
N PRO A 251 -1.83 -11.04 -6.58
CA PRO A 251 -1.77 -10.09 -7.70
C PRO A 251 -3.12 -9.50 -8.14
N LYS A 252 -4.19 -10.29 -8.00
CA LYS A 252 -5.56 -9.94 -8.39
C LYS A 252 -6.54 -10.69 -7.51
N PHE A 253 -7.66 -10.04 -7.17
CA PHE A 253 -8.75 -10.72 -6.48
C PHE A 253 -9.44 -11.76 -7.38
N ASP A 254 -9.49 -12.99 -6.87
CA ASP A 254 -10.36 -14.08 -7.29
C ASP A 254 -10.85 -14.75 -6.00
N LEU A 255 -12.16 -14.95 -5.83
CA LEU A 255 -12.71 -15.39 -4.54
C LEU A 255 -12.20 -16.77 -4.13
N VAL A 256 -12.03 -17.70 -5.07
CA VAL A 256 -11.60 -19.07 -4.80
C VAL A 256 -10.14 -19.06 -4.34
N GLN A 257 -9.27 -18.39 -5.09
CA GLN A 257 -7.86 -18.23 -4.70
C GLN A 257 -7.69 -17.40 -3.42
N PHE A 258 -8.55 -16.42 -3.17
CA PHE A 258 -8.54 -15.63 -1.95
C PHE A 258 -8.77 -16.52 -0.73
N LEU A 259 -9.81 -17.37 -0.77
CA LEU A 259 -10.13 -18.30 0.31
C LEU A 259 -9.07 -19.40 0.45
N ASP A 260 -8.56 -19.93 -0.66
CA ASP A 260 -7.49 -20.93 -0.66
C ASP A 260 -6.21 -20.38 -0.02
N ASN A 261 -5.80 -19.16 -0.39
CA ASN A 261 -4.63 -18.51 0.21
C ASN A 261 -4.81 -18.27 1.71
N ILE A 262 -6.00 -17.88 2.17
CA ILE A 262 -6.28 -17.76 3.61
C ILE A 262 -6.08 -19.11 4.30
N GLN A 263 -6.68 -20.17 3.76
CA GLN A 263 -6.62 -21.50 4.36
C GLN A 263 -5.20 -22.09 4.36
N THR A 264 -4.51 -21.99 3.23
CA THR A 264 -3.18 -22.58 3.00
C THR A 264 -2.11 -21.85 3.81
N TYR A 265 -2.11 -20.50 3.76
CA TYR A 265 -1.11 -19.69 4.46
C TYR A 265 -1.55 -19.25 5.85
N LYS A 266 -2.73 -19.68 6.31
CA LYS A 266 -3.27 -19.38 7.65
C LYS A 266 -3.27 -17.87 7.92
N CYS A 267 -3.82 -17.10 6.99
CA CYS A 267 -3.91 -15.65 7.10
C CYS A 267 -4.80 -15.28 8.31
N THR A 268 -4.40 -14.24 9.06
CA THR A 268 -5.05 -13.82 10.31
C THR A 268 -5.73 -12.46 10.21
N TYR A 269 -5.25 -11.62 9.29
CA TYR A 269 -5.72 -10.25 9.11
C TYR A 269 -6.04 -9.97 7.65
N LEU A 270 -7.19 -9.36 7.39
CA LEU A 270 -7.63 -9.00 6.05
C LEU A 270 -7.89 -7.51 5.94
N TYR A 271 -7.31 -6.85 4.94
CA TYR A 271 -7.76 -5.54 4.48
C TYR A 271 -8.57 -5.74 3.20
N ILE A 272 -9.78 -5.18 3.17
CA ILE A 272 -10.71 -5.40 2.06
C ILE A 272 -11.41 -4.11 1.62
N ALA A 273 -12.03 -4.17 0.45
CA ALA A 273 -13.01 -3.19 -0.02
C ALA A 273 -14.43 -3.79 0.09
N PRO A 274 -15.49 -2.97 0.10
CA PRO A 274 -16.87 -3.44 0.26
C PRO A 274 -17.30 -4.58 -0.68
N PRO A 275 -16.90 -4.63 -1.97
CA PRO A 275 -17.25 -5.76 -2.83
C PRO A 275 -16.77 -7.13 -2.32
N ILE A 276 -15.61 -7.18 -1.66
CA ILE A 276 -15.09 -8.40 -1.05
C ILE A 276 -15.91 -8.75 0.20
N ALA A 277 -16.31 -7.76 1.00
CA ALA A 277 -17.18 -7.98 2.16
C ALA A 277 -18.52 -8.60 1.73
N VAL A 278 -19.13 -8.09 0.64
CA VAL A 278 -20.34 -8.66 0.04
C VAL A 278 -20.14 -10.10 -0.39
N ALA A 279 -19.02 -10.41 -1.07
CA ALA A 279 -18.70 -11.76 -1.49
C ALA A 279 -18.55 -12.72 -0.30
N LEU A 280 -17.85 -12.28 0.76
CA LEU A 280 -17.68 -13.05 2.00
C LEU A 280 -19.02 -13.27 2.70
N ALA A 281 -19.89 -12.27 2.74
CA ALA A 281 -21.21 -12.38 3.38
C ALA A 281 -22.17 -13.32 2.63
N LYS A 282 -22.12 -13.37 1.29
CA LYS A 282 -23.21 -13.95 0.48
C LYS A 282 -22.83 -15.19 -0.33
N HIS A 283 -21.57 -15.35 -0.73
CA HIS A 283 -21.21 -16.40 -1.69
C HIS A 283 -21.11 -17.77 -1.00
N PRO A 284 -21.80 -18.83 -1.46
CA PRO A 284 -21.84 -20.13 -0.76
C PRO A 284 -20.50 -20.85 -0.71
N ILE A 285 -19.58 -20.58 -1.65
CA ILE A 285 -18.26 -21.22 -1.67
C ILE A 285 -17.43 -20.96 -0.41
N VAL A 286 -17.69 -19.85 0.30
CA VAL A 286 -16.97 -19.48 1.52
C VAL A 286 -17.08 -20.59 2.58
N ASP A 287 -18.22 -21.29 2.64
CA ASP A 287 -18.45 -22.37 3.61
C ASP A 287 -17.64 -23.65 3.30
N GLN A 288 -16.94 -23.69 2.16
CA GLN A 288 -16.10 -24.82 1.75
C GLN A 288 -14.63 -24.67 2.16
N TYR A 289 -14.27 -23.56 2.80
CA TYR A 289 -12.88 -23.26 3.21
C TYR A 289 -12.76 -23.03 4.71
N ASP A 290 -11.70 -23.56 5.31
CA ASP A 290 -11.26 -23.24 6.67
C ASP A 290 -10.51 -21.89 6.68
N ILE A 291 -11.26 -20.84 7.01
CA ILE A 291 -10.75 -19.47 7.17
C ILE A 291 -10.79 -19.00 8.63
N SER A 292 -10.89 -19.94 9.57
CA SER A 292 -11.07 -19.68 11.01
C SER A 292 -9.87 -18.98 11.67
N THR A 293 -8.72 -18.90 11.00
CA THR A 293 -7.55 -18.17 11.48
C THR A 293 -7.70 -16.67 11.42
N VAL A 294 -8.63 -16.16 10.59
CA VAL A 294 -8.88 -14.73 10.46
C VAL A 294 -9.57 -14.23 11.71
N HIS A 295 -8.91 -13.33 12.46
CA HIS A 295 -9.52 -12.69 13.63
C HIS A 295 -10.01 -11.27 13.33
N THR A 296 -9.48 -10.62 12.29
CA THR A 296 -9.86 -9.23 11.97
C THR A 296 -9.94 -8.97 10.47
N ILE A 297 -10.99 -8.25 10.08
CA ILE A 297 -11.27 -7.79 8.74
C ILE A 297 -11.47 -6.27 8.81
N PHE A 298 -10.67 -5.53 8.05
CA PHE A 298 -10.70 -4.08 8.02
C PHE A 298 -11.13 -3.61 6.63
N SER A 299 -12.30 -2.99 6.54
CA SER A 299 -12.88 -2.45 5.31
C SER A 299 -12.61 -0.95 5.18
N GLY A 300 -12.44 -0.48 3.96
CA GLY A 300 -12.28 0.94 3.67
C GLY A 300 -12.52 1.26 2.19
N ALA A 301 -12.13 2.48 1.79
CA ALA A 301 -12.24 3.04 0.43
C ALA A 301 -13.66 3.35 -0.09
N ALA A 302 -14.70 2.66 0.37
CA ALA A 302 -16.08 2.97 0.02
C ALA A 302 -17.04 2.61 1.16
N PRO A 303 -18.26 3.17 1.18
CA PRO A 303 -19.26 2.84 2.20
C PRO A 303 -19.61 1.34 2.21
N LEU A 304 -19.72 0.78 3.41
CA LEU A 304 -20.22 -0.57 3.65
C LEU A 304 -21.29 -0.49 4.74
N ASP A 305 -22.48 -1.01 4.46
CA ASP A 305 -23.59 -1.05 5.40
C ASP A 305 -23.32 -2.02 6.56
N GLY A 306 -23.89 -1.71 7.72
CA GLY A 306 -23.70 -2.49 8.95
C GLY A 306 -24.14 -3.95 8.80
N ASP A 307 -25.29 -4.20 8.16
CA ASP A 307 -25.84 -5.55 8.01
C ASP A 307 -24.91 -6.48 7.21
N THR A 308 -24.40 -6.00 6.07
CA THR A 308 -23.44 -6.75 5.24
C THR A 308 -22.12 -6.96 5.99
N ALA A 309 -21.63 -5.93 6.67
CA ALA A 309 -20.39 -5.99 7.43
C ALA A 309 -20.47 -7.01 8.59
N GLU A 310 -21.57 -7.00 9.34
CA GLU A 310 -21.85 -7.97 10.41
C GLU A 310 -22.05 -9.38 9.87
N ALA A 311 -22.74 -9.54 8.74
CA ALA A 311 -22.92 -10.84 8.10
C ALA A 311 -21.57 -11.47 7.71
N ALA A 312 -20.67 -10.69 7.10
CA ALA A 312 -19.33 -11.15 6.76
C ALA A 312 -18.51 -11.48 8.02
N GLY A 313 -18.46 -10.58 9.01
CA GLY A 313 -17.73 -10.82 10.26
C GLY A 313 -18.20 -12.07 11.00
N ARG A 314 -19.52 -12.22 11.17
CA ARG A 314 -20.13 -13.39 11.83
C ARG A 314 -19.84 -14.69 11.10
N ARG A 315 -19.89 -14.69 9.76
CA ARG A 315 -19.62 -15.89 8.96
C ARG A 315 -18.16 -16.35 9.09
N LEU A 316 -17.23 -15.40 9.21
CA LEU A 316 -15.81 -15.70 9.36
C LEU A 316 -15.40 -15.91 10.83
N GLY A 317 -16.26 -15.60 11.79
CA GLY A 317 -15.88 -15.55 13.21
C GLY A 317 -14.88 -14.43 13.51
N ALA A 318 -14.80 -13.43 12.65
CA ALA A 318 -13.80 -12.36 12.68
C ALA A 318 -14.45 -11.02 13.05
N ARG A 319 -13.67 -10.15 13.69
CA ARG A 319 -14.10 -8.78 13.94
C ARG A 319 -14.06 -7.97 12.65
N MET A 320 -15.21 -7.44 12.26
CA MET A 320 -15.31 -6.46 11.18
C MET A 320 -15.04 -5.05 11.72
N MET A 321 -14.20 -4.31 11.02
CA MET A 321 -13.82 -2.94 11.34
C MET A 321 -13.83 -2.11 10.06
N GLN A 322 -14.05 -0.80 10.19
CA GLN A 322 -14.01 0.13 9.07
C GLN A 322 -13.08 1.31 9.35
N GLY A 323 -12.67 1.98 8.28
CA GLY A 323 -11.96 3.24 8.33
C GLY A 323 -12.27 4.12 7.13
N TYR A 324 -11.96 5.40 7.26
CA TYR A 324 -12.10 6.40 6.23
C TYR A 324 -10.77 7.09 5.93
N GLY A 325 -10.56 7.32 4.65
CA GLY A 325 -9.36 7.95 4.13
C GLY A 325 -9.50 8.40 2.69
N MET A 326 -8.55 9.19 2.25
CA MET A 326 -8.42 9.70 0.88
C MET A 326 -6.94 9.75 0.51
N SER A 327 -6.60 9.72 -0.78
CA SER A 327 -5.20 9.75 -1.22
C SER A 327 -4.42 10.95 -0.69
N GLU A 328 -5.07 12.10 -0.63
CA GLU A 328 -4.56 13.37 -0.15
C GLU A 328 -4.20 13.36 1.35
N LEU A 329 -4.63 12.32 2.09
CA LEU A 329 -4.41 12.17 3.54
C LEU A 329 -3.40 11.07 3.90
N SER A 330 -2.77 10.44 2.89
CA SER A 330 -1.73 9.41 3.07
C SER A 330 -2.04 8.07 3.78
N PRO A 331 -3.24 7.46 3.77
CA PRO A 331 -4.58 7.96 3.44
C PRO A 331 -5.52 8.10 4.64
N VAL A 332 -5.21 7.52 5.80
CA VAL A 332 -6.24 7.30 6.84
C VAL A 332 -6.42 8.55 7.69
N SER A 333 -7.67 8.99 7.88
CA SER A 333 -7.99 10.01 8.89
C SER A 333 -8.84 9.46 10.03
N HIS A 334 -9.68 8.48 9.75
CA HIS A 334 -10.53 7.84 10.74
C HIS A 334 -10.38 6.32 10.67
N ALA A 335 -10.34 5.68 11.82
CA ALA A 335 -10.35 4.23 11.93
C ALA A 335 -11.11 3.83 13.18
N MET A 336 -11.88 2.74 13.10
CA MET A 336 -12.44 2.12 14.29
C MET A 336 -11.29 1.69 15.22
N PRO A 337 -11.26 2.11 16.49
CA PRO A 337 -10.27 1.63 17.43
C PRO A 337 -10.50 0.15 17.76
N TYR A 338 -9.46 -0.68 17.67
CA TYR A 338 -9.54 -2.09 18.04
C TYR A 338 -9.90 -2.31 19.53
N THR A 339 -9.77 -1.32 20.40
CA THR A 339 -10.16 -1.46 21.82
C THR A 339 -11.64 -1.17 22.06
N ARG A 340 -12.37 -0.63 21.07
CA ARG A 340 -13.75 -0.16 21.21
C ARG A 340 -14.74 -1.10 20.49
N HIS A 341 -15.55 -1.81 21.27
CA HIS A 341 -16.57 -2.74 20.77
C HIS A 341 -17.99 -2.15 20.73
N ASP A 342 -18.15 -0.94 21.25
CA ASP A 342 -19.40 -0.21 21.33
C ASP A 342 -19.68 0.68 20.10
N ILE A 343 -18.68 0.84 19.22
CA ILE A 343 -18.84 1.59 17.98
C ILE A 343 -19.55 0.69 16.96
N PRO A 344 -20.69 1.11 16.38
CA PRO A 344 -21.40 0.36 15.35
C PRO A 344 -20.49 0.06 14.16
N VAL A 345 -20.59 -1.13 13.59
CA VAL A 345 -19.76 -1.53 12.44
C VAL A 345 -20.01 -0.64 11.24
N SER A 346 -21.16 0.03 11.13
CA SER A 346 -21.46 1.04 10.10
C SER A 346 -20.69 2.36 10.24
N SER A 347 -19.98 2.58 11.36
CA SER A 347 -19.15 3.77 11.58
C SER A 347 -17.76 3.61 10.95
N VAL A 348 -17.18 4.71 10.47
CA VAL A 348 -15.78 4.79 10.02
C VAL A 348 -14.79 4.98 11.18
N GLY A 349 -15.29 5.03 12.41
CA GLY A 349 -14.50 5.15 13.64
C GLY A 349 -14.14 6.58 14.01
N THR A 350 -13.03 6.73 14.73
CA THR A 350 -12.62 8.00 15.34
C THR A 350 -11.43 8.61 14.61
N ILE A 351 -11.28 9.94 14.72
CA ILE A 351 -10.12 10.67 14.21
C ILE A 351 -8.81 10.08 14.76
N LEU A 352 -7.82 9.84 13.89
CA LEU A 352 -6.49 9.39 14.29
C LEU A 352 -5.68 10.48 15.05
N PRO A 353 -4.69 10.10 15.87
CA PRO A 353 -3.80 11.05 16.56
C PRO A 353 -3.18 12.12 15.64
N ASN A 354 -2.84 13.29 16.18
CA ASN A 354 -2.24 14.41 15.44
C ASN A 354 -3.08 14.96 14.26
N ILE A 355 -4.34 14.55 14.12
CA ILE A 355 -5.27 15.06 13.10
C ILE A 355 -6.35 15.90 13.78
N VAL A 356 -6.66 17.03 13.15
CA VAL A 356 -7.83 17.85 13.46
C VAL A 356 -8.79 17.86 12.29
N CYS A 357 -10.09 17.82 12.59
CA CYS A 357 -11.14 17.88 11.59
C CYS A 357 -12.12 19.00 11.92
N LYS A 358 -12.75 19.56 10.89
CA LYS A 358 -13.90 20.46 11.06
C LYS A 358 -15.02 19.99 10.16
N LEU A 359 -16.24 20.20 10.61
CA LEU A 359 -17.45 20.01 9.80
C LEU A 359 -17.93 21.38 9.37
N VAL A 360 -18.32 21.50 8.11
CA VAL A 360 -18.74 22.77 7.52
C VAL A 360 -20.05 22.51 6.78
N ASP A 361 -21.08 23.28 7.13
CA ASP A 361 -22.35 23.28 6.43
C ASP A 361 -22.13 23.77 4.98
N THR A 362 -22.59 22.98 4.01
CA THR A 362 -22.29 23.24 2.59
C THR A 362 -23.10 24.39 1.99
N GLU A 363 -24.19 24.81 2.62
CA GLU A 363 -25.03 25.91 2.14
C GLU A 363 -24.58 27.26 2.71
N THR A 364 -24.27 27.28 4.01
CA THR A 364 -23.96 28.48 4.78
C THR A 364 -22.46 28.71 4.94
N GLY A 365 -21.64 27.68 4.82
CA GLY A 365 -20.21 27.72 5.11
C GLY A 365 -19.89 27.84 6.61
N ALA A 366 -20.91 27.75 7.48
CA ALA A 366 -20.73 27.82 8.92
C ALA A 366 -20.05 26.54 9.45
N GLU A 367 -19.19 26.69 10.44
CA GLU A 367 -18.62 25.54 11.14
C GLU A 367 -19.68 24.91 12.04
N ILE A 368 -19.85 23.59 11.91
CA ILE A 368 -20.69 22.81 12.81
C ILE A 368 -19.82 22.39 14.00
N THR A 369 -20.11 22.95 15.18
CA THR A 369 -19.30 22.77 16.40
C THR A 369 -19.94 21.85 17.42
N GLU A 370 -21.22 21.52 17.24
CA GLU A 370 -22.01 20.70 18.16
C GLU A 370 -22.58 19.49 17.41
N ILE A 371 -22.77 18.40 18.14
CA ILE A 371 -23.45 17.21 17.66
C ILE A 371 -24.84 17.24 18.29
N GLY A 372 -25.90 17.09 17.49
CA GLY A 372 -27.27 17.00 17.98
C GLY A 372 -27.48 15.83 18.94
N GLU A 373 -28.59 15.85 19.69
CA GLU A 373 -28.90 14.82 20.70
C GLU A 373 -29.00 13.39 20.12
N ASP A 374 -29.22 13.26 18.81
CA ASP A 374 -29.31 12.00 18.07
C ASP A 374 -27.99 11.59 17.40
N GLY A 375 -26.90 12.31 17.66
CA GLY A 375 -25.60 12.04 17.05
C GLY A 375 -25.44 12.58 15.63
N GLN A 376 -26.41 13.34 15.11
CA GLN A 376 -26.34 13.99 13.79
C GLN A 376 -25.87 15.43 13.91
N THR A 377 -25.14 15.91 12.91
CA THR A 377 -24.59 17.28 12.82
C THR A 377 -25.29 18.08 11.76
#